data_AF-A0A6C0KTH0-F1
#
_entry.id   AF-A0A6C0KTH0-F1
#
_cell.length_a   1.000
_cell.length_b   1.000
_cell.length_c   1.000
_cell.angle_alpha   90.00
_cell.angle_beta   90.00
_cell.angle_gamma   90.00
#
_symmetry.space_group_name_H-M   'P 1'
#
loop_
_entity.id
_entity.type
_entity.pdbx_description
1 polymer ?
#
loop_
_entity_poly.entity_id
_entity_poly.type
_entity_poly.pdbx_seq_one_letter_code
_entity_poly.pdbx_strand_id
1 'polypeptide(L)'
;MDSLKGIISDVHTFLYGGMTTLPLTIAGTMLILGLFTANYAILFFLIGYLIGVPIVSTLLNFIVSLIFTPGVKYNIFGYLFGNPFEGMDSDICKVVQSSGKNVNAGKPIIQFASPWLSMVTFFLGYILTNALKLYSMTTIDGAITVKTEGSDVTNKVSNRKTQALIALISIAVFALAVMAFRMYTSCDSGLSVLLGAGAFGTAGYYWYQLLSLVGQDRLSDLFGIANRLLPPSAIENKPIACVPIPN
;
A
#
# COMPACT_ATOMS: atom_id res chain seq x y z
N MET A 1 3.38 41.18 -7.88
CA MET A 1 3.90 40.11 -6.97
C MET A 1 2.78 39.28 -6.35
N ASP A 2 1.52 39.72 -6.40
CA ASP A 2 0.39 39.01 -5.77
C ASP A 2 -0.07 37.77 -6.55
N SER A 3 0.10 37.76 -7.88
CA SER A 3 -0.25 36.60 -8.72
C SER A 3 0.61 35.35 -8.44
N LEU A 4 1.92 35.51 -8.20
CA LEU A 4 2.80 34.37 -7.91
C LEU A 4 2.52 33.76 -6.52
N LYS A 5 2.21 34.60 -5.53
CA LYS A 5 1.80 34.14 -4.19
C LYS A 5 0.49 33.37 -4.23
N GLY A 6 -0.47 33.82 -5.04
CA GLY A 6 -1.73 33.10 -5.25
C GLY A 6 -1.50 31.70 -5.84
N ILE A 7 -0.71 31.61 -6.92
CA ILE A 7 -0.39 30.32 -7.57
C ILE A 7 0.31 29.35 -6.59
N ILE A 8 1.28 29.84 -5.81
CA ILE A 8 2.00 28.99 -4.83
C ILE A 8 1.04 28.50 -3.73
N SER A 9 0.14 29.36 -3.26
CA SER A 9 -0.87 29.01 -2.26
C SER A 9 -1.84 27.94 -2.78
N ASP A 10 -2.24 28.05 -4.04
CA ASP A 10 -3.16 27.10 -4.68
C ASP A 10 -2.50 25.73 -4.85
N VAL A 11 -1.24 25.69 -5.30
CA VAL A 11 -0.46 24.44 -5.43
C VAL A 11 -0.29 23.78 -4.05
N HIS A 12 0.03 24.55 -3.02
CA HIS A 12 0.17 24.02 -1.66
C HIS A 12 -1.16 23.42 -1.17
N THR A 13 -2.27 24.13 -1.36
CA THR A 13 -3.61 23.67 -0.96
C THR A 13 -4.01 22.41 -1.73
N PHE A 14 -3.72 22.36 -3.02
CA PHE A 14 -3.96 21.19 -3.87
C PHE A 14 -3.15 19.98 -3.42
N LEU A 15 -1.84 20.14 -3.19
CA LEU A 15 -0.97 19.06 -2.71
C LEU A 15 -1.43 18.56 -1.34
N TYR A 16 -1.77 19.48 -0.43
CA TYR A 16 -2.27 19.14 0.89
C TYR A 16 -3.59 18.35 0.81
N GLY A 17 -4.54 18.81 0.00
CA GLY A 17 -5.80 18.11 -0.25
C GLY A 17 -5.57 16.71 -0.84
N GLY A 18 -4.67 16.60 -1.82
CA GLY A 18 -4.29 15.33 -2.43
C GLY A 18 -3.69 14.35 -1.41
N MET A 19 -2.82 14.82 -0.51
CA MET A 19 -2.20 13.98 0.52
C MET A 19 -3.21 13.49 1.56
N THR A 20 -4.14 14.35 1.98
CA THR A 20 -5.20 13.96 2.94
C THR A 20 -6.17 12.93 2.36
N THR A 21 -6.47 13.02 1.07
CA THR A 21 -7.39 12.11 0.36
C THR A 21 -6.69 10.95 -0.35
N LEU A 22 -5.36 10.87 -0.25
CA LEU A 22 -4.51 9.91 -0.96
C LEU A 22 -5.02 8.46 -0.90
N PRO A 23 -5.43 7.90 0.26
CA PRO A 23 -5.95 6.54 0.30
C PRO A 23 -7.19 6.33 -0.58
N LEU A 24 -8.09 7.29 -0.55
CA LEU A 24 -9.34 7.24 -1.32
C LEU A 24 -9.06 7.41 -2.82
N THR A 25 -8.12 8.29 -3.18
CA THR A 25 -7.69 8.46 -4.57
C THR A 25 -7.02 7.19 -5.11
N ILE A 26 -6.16 6.54 -4.32
CA ILE A 26 -5.54 5.26 -4.68
C ILE A 26 -6.62 4.19 -4.88
N ALA A 27 -7.55 4.05 -3.93
CA ALA A 27 -8.64 3.07 -4.06
C ALA A 27 -9.52 3.34 -5.28
N GLY A 28 -9.94 4.59 -5.50
CA GLY A 28 -10.81 4.96 -6.62
C GLY A 28 -10.14 4.75 -7.97
N THR A 29 -8.88 5.17 -8.11
CA THR A 29 -8.11 4.97 -9.36
C THR A 29 -7.87 3.50 -9.63
N MET A 30 -7.51 2.71 -8.61
CA MET A 30 -7.35 1.27 -8.75
C MET A 30 -8.66 0.55 -9.04
N LEU A 31 -9.78 0.98 -8.47
CA LEU A 31 -11.07 0.38 -8.76
C LEU A 31 -11.45 0.58 -10.22
N ILE A 32 -11.30 1.80 -10.73
CA ILE A 32 -11.53 2.13 -12.14
C ILE A 32 -10.62 1.27 -13.02
N LEU A 33 -9.32 1.25 -12.75
CA LEU A 33 -8.37 0.44 -13.53
C LEU A 33 -8.69 -1.05 -13.46
N GLY A 34 -8.98 -1.58 -12.27
CA GLY A 34 -9.29 -2.99 -12.05
C GLY A 34 -10.55 -3.44 -12.80
N LEU A 35 -11.60 -2.61 -12.80
CA LEU A 35 -12.84 -2.88 -13.52
C LEU A 35 -12.66 -2.80 -15.04
N PHE A 36 -12.01 -1.75 -15.56
CA PHE A 36 -11.84 -1.57 -17.00
C PHE A 36 -10.81 -2.50 -17.64
N THR A 37 -9.81 -2.96 -16.87
CA THR A 37 -8.79 -3.90 -17.36
C THR A 37 -9.10 -5.35 -16.99
N ALA A 38 -10.20 -5.61 -16.26
CA ALA A 38 -10.51 -6.91 -15.66
C ALA A 38 -9.32 -7.53 -14.90
N ASN A 39 -8.50 -6.69 -14.26
CA ASN A 39 -7.32 -7.15 -13.53
C ASN A 39 -7.72 -7.60 -12.11
N TYR A 40 -7.91 -8.91 -11.94
CA TYR A 40 -8.27 -9.52 -10.66
C TYR A 40 -7.29 -9.17 -9.52
N ALA A 41 -6.00 -8.99 -9.80
CA ALA A 41 -5.03 -8.65 -8.76
C ALA A 41 -5.36 -7.32 -8.08
N ILE A 42 -5.79 -6.33 -8.87
CA ILE A 42 -6.20 -5.03 -8.35
C ILE A 42 -7.50 -5.16 -7.53
N LEU A 43 -8.46 -5.97 -7.97
CA LEU A 43 -9.71 -6.19 -7.25
C LEU A 43 -9.49 -6.88 -5.89
N PHE A 44 -8.65 -7.91 -5.82
CA PHE A 44 -8.33 -8.59 -4.55
C PHE A 44 -7.46 -7.73 -3.63
N PHE A 45 -6.55 -6.93 -4.18
CA PHE A 45 -5.87 -5.89 -3.41
C PHE A 45 -6.88 -4.93 -2.77
N LEU A 46 -7.86 -4.44 -3.54
CA LEU A 46 -8.88 -3.50 -3.06
C LEU A 46 -9.75 -4.08 -1.94
N ILE A 47 -10.04 -5.38 -1.95
CA ILE A 47 -10.75 -6.04 -0.84
C ILE A 47 -9.95 -5.92 0.46
N GLY A 48 -8.66 -6.25 0.43
CA GLY A 48 -7.78 -6.08 1.59
C GLY A 48 -7.68 -4.61 2.01
N TYR A 49 -7.55 -3.71 1.04
CA TYR A 49 -7.36 -2.29 1.24
C TYR A 49 -8.58 -1.56 1.82
N LEU A 50 -9.77 -1.79 1.26
CA LEU A 50 -11.00 -1.07 1.61
C LEU A 50 -11.81 -1.74 2.72
N ILE A 51 -11.66 -3.05 2.90
CA ILE A 51 -12.44 -3.81 3.88
C ILE A 51 -11.53 -4.30 5.00
N GLY A 52 -10.48 -5.04 4.64
CA GLY A 52 -9.55 -5.64 5.62
C GLY A 52 -8.89 -4.61 6.52
N VAL A 53 -8.24 -3.60 5.93
CA VAL A 53 -7.47 -2.60 6.69
C VAL A 53 -8.35 -1.77 7.63
N PRO A 54 -9.50 -1.20 7.22
CA PRO A 54 -10.34 -0.44 8.14
C PRO A 54 -10.89 -1.27 9.31
N ILE A 55 -11.25 -2.54 9.08
CA ILE A 55 -11.70 -3.45 10.14
C ILE A 55 -10.58 -3.67 11.16
N VAL A 56 -9.38 -4.04 10.69
CA VAL A 56 -8.23 -4.29 11.57
C VAL A 56 -7.79 -3.02 12.31
N SER A 57 -7.78 -1.87 11.62
CA SER A 57 -7.45 -0.57 12.24
C SER A 57 -8.45 -0.20 13.34
N THR A 58 -9.74 -0.37 13.08
CA THR A 58 -10.79 -0.11 14.09
C THR A 58 -10.63 -1.03 15.30
N LEU A 59 -10.35 -2.31 15.08
CA LEU A 59 -10.14 -3.28 16.15
C LEU A 59 -8.90 -2.94 16.99
N LEU A 60 -7.77 -2.60 16.35
CA LEU A 60 -6.54 -2.23 17.07
C LEU A 60 -6.71 -0.93 17.84
N ASN A 61 -7.37 0.07 17.26
CA ASN A 61 -7.67 1.32 17.95
C ASN A 61 -8.60 1.10 19.14
N PHE A 62 -9.58 0.19 19.03
CA PHE A 62 -10.44 -0.19 20.15
C PHE A 62 -9.64 -0.87 21.27
N ILE A 63 -8.75 -1.82 20.94
CA ILE A 63 -7.90 -2.51 21.92
C ILE A 63 -6.97 -1.52 22.62
N VAL A 64 -6.30 -0.64 21.87
CA VAL A 64 -5.40 0.38 22.46
C VAL A 64 -6.17 1.36 23.33
N SER A 65 -7.36 1.79 22.89
CA SER A 65 -8.23 2.63 23.72
C SER A 65 -8.57 1.94 25.05
N LEU A 66 -8.95 0.66 25.04
CA LEU A 66 -9.25 -0.09 26.28
C LEU A 66 -8.06 -0.20 27.23
N ILE A 67 -6.84 -0.38 26.71
CA ILE A 67 -5.63 -0.57 27.53
C ILE A 67 -5.12 0.76 28.09
N PHE A 68 -5.16 1.83 27.30
CA PHE A 68 -4.50 3.11 27.60
C PHE A 68 -5.44 4.22 28.04
N THR A 69 -6.76 4.01 28.10
CA THR A 69 -7.71 5.04 28.58
C THR A 69 -7.41 5.45 30.03
N PRO A 70 -7.28 6.76 30.32
CA PRO A 70 -7.06 7.26 31.67
C PRO A 70 -8.27 6.92 32.57
N GLY A 71 -8.05 6.00 33.52
CA GLY A 71 -9.10 5.45 34.39
C GLY A 71 -8.84 3.99 34.77
N VAL A 72 -8.05 3.27 33.96
CA VAL A 72 -7.54 1.95 34.33
C VAL A 72 -6.38 2.11 35.31
N LYS A 73 -6.54 1.61 36.54
CA LYS A 73 -5.58 1.69 37.67
C LYS A 73 -4.14 1.21 37.37
N TYR A 74 -3.90 0.60 36.21
CA TYR A 74 -2.62 -0.01 35.83
C TYR A 74 -1.83 0.77 34.78
N ASN A 75 -2.29 1.96 34.33
CA ASN A 75 -1.54 2.77 33.37
C ASN A 75 -0.44 3.60 34.05
N ILE A 76 0.48 2.92 34.75
CA ILE A 76 1.66 3.52 35.39
C ILE A 76 2.56 4.18 34.33
N PHE A 77 2.64 3.57 33.14
CA PHE A 77 3.48 4.06 32.05
C PHE A 77 2.98 5.37 31.46
N GLY A 78 1.66 5.50 31.21
CA GLY A 78 1.05 6.74 30.74
C GLY A 78 1.12 7.87 31.77
N TYR A 79 1.10 7.55 33.07
CA TYR A 79 1.29 8.53 34.14
C TYR A 79 2.74 9.05 34.21
N LEU A 80 3.74 8.20 33.97
CA LEU A 80 5.16 8.55 34.07
C LEU A 80 5.75 9.15 32.79
N PHE A 81 5.31 8.71 31.61
CA PHE A 81 5.95 9.06 30.32
C PHE A 81 5.01 9.76 29.33
N GLY A 82 3.76 10.05 29.73
CA GLY A 82 2.71 10.47 28.82
C GLY A 82 2.19 9.30 27.98
N ASN A 83 1.06 9.48 27.28
CA ASN A 83 0.52 8.45 26.42
C ASN A 83 1.28 8.44 25.08
N PRO A 84 2.05 7.38 24.76
CA PRO A 84 2.86 7.37 23.55
C PRO A 84 2.02 7.24 22.26
N PHE A 85 0.70 7.03 22.40
CA PHE A 85 -0.29 6.93 21.33
C PHE A 85 -1.23 8.14 21.25
N GLU A 86 -0.87 9.23 21.93
CA GLU A 86 -1.65 10.47 21.90
C GLU A 86 -1.41 11.23 20.59
N GLY A 87 -2.48 11.45 19.83
CA GLY A 87 -2.51 12.29 18.63
C GLY A 87 -3.61 13.35 18.73
N MET A 88 -3.66 14.28 17.78
CA MET A 88 -4.71 15.30 17.73
C MET A 88 -5.87 14.84 16.83
N ASP A 89 -7.11 14.95 17.32
CA ASP A 89 -8.28 14.79 16.43
C ASP A 89 -8.44 16.03 15.56
N SER A 90 -8.47 15.83 14.25
CA SER A 90 -8.75 16.86 13.26
C SER A 90 -9.43 16.20 12.06
N ASP A 91 -10.21 16.98 11.32
CA ASP A 91 -10.90 16.49 10.12
C ASP A 91 -9.92 16.02 9.04
N ILE A 92 -8.72 16.59 9.06
CA ILE A 92 -7.58 16.26 8.21
C ILE A 92 -7.02 14.87 8.55
N CYS A 93 -7.22 14.40 9.78
CA CYS A 93 -6.73 13.10 10.24
C CYS A 93 -7.65 11.94 9.84
N LYS A 94 -8.88 12.24 9.39
CA LYS A 94 -9.90 11.28 9.00
C LYS A 94 -9.90 11.09 7.48
N VAL A 95 -10.12 9.85 7.03
CA VAL A 95 -10.20 9.51 5.60
C VAL A 95 -11.45 10.11 4.95
N VAL A 96 -12.55 10.19 5.72
CA VAL A 96 -13.79 10.85 5.31
C VAL A 96 -13.97 12.07 6.20
N GLN A 97 -13.89 13.26 5.61
CA GLN A 97 -14.21 14.49 6.31
C GLN A 97 -15.70 14.50 6.63
N SER A 98 -16.05 14.73 7.90
CA SER A 98 -17.45 14.93 8.27
C SER A 98 -17.93 16.27 7.70
N SER A 99 -19.11 16.30 7.07
CA SER A 99 -19.70 17.57 6.59
C SER A 99 -20.13 18.51 7.72
N GLY A 100 -20.03 18.08 8.99
CA GLY A 100 -20.31 18.89 10.17
C GLY A 100 -19.04 19.34 10.88
N LYS A 101 -19.16 20.41 11.69
CA LYS A 101 -18.07 20.82 12.60
C LYS A 101 -17.73 19.67 13.53
N ASN A 102 -16.47 19.22 13.49
CA ASN A 102 -15.99 18.23 14.43
C ASN A 102 -15.89 18.84 15.83
N VAL A 103 -16.80 18.45 16.71
CA VAL A 103 -16.92 18.93 18.10
C VAL A 103 -15.69 18.53 18.94
N ASN A 104 -14.84 17.65 18.41
CA ASN A 104 -13.61 17.19 19.05
C ASN A 104 -12.34 17.68 18.37
N ALA A 105 -12.44 18.58 17.37
CA ALA A 105 -11.26 19.15 16.72
C ALA A 105 -10.31 19.78 17.77
N GLY A 106 -9.03 19.38 17.72
CA GLY A 106 -7.99 19.82 18.64
C GLY A 106 -7.94 19.08 19.98
N LYS A 107 -8.81 18.09 20.23
CA LYS A 107 -8.73 17.27 21.43
C LYS A 107 -7.73 16.12 21.25
N PRO A 108 -6.98 15.75 22.30
CA PRO A 108 -6.12 14.58 22.25
C PRO A 108 -6.96 13.31 22.16
N ILE A 109 -6.56 12.40 21.26
CA ILE A 109 -7.13 11.08 21.10
C ILE A 109 -6.04 10.03 21.24
N ILE A 110 -6.38 8.91 21.89
CA ILE A 110 -5.48 7.77 22.01
C ILE A 110 -5.85 6.79 20.91
N GLN A 111 -4.97 6.61 19.94
CA GLN A 111 -5.17 5.67 18.83
C GLN A 111 -3.86 4.98 18.46
N PHE A 112 -3.96 3.71 18.05
CA PHE A 112 -2.81 2.93 17.61
C PHE A 112 -2.24 3.47 16.30
N ALA A 113 -3.11 3.65 15.31
CA ALA A 113 -2.80 4.23 14.01
C ALA A 113 -4.09 4.76 13.40
N SER A 114 -4.04 5.98 12.86
CA SER A 114 -5.16 6.50 12.09
C SER A 114 -5.54 5.58 10.91
N PRO A 115 -6.82 5.57 10.48
CA PRO A 115 -7.24 4.82 9.30
C PRO A 115 -6.45 5.23 8.05
N TRP A 116 -6.11 6.51 7.93
CA TRP A 116 -5.27 7.02 6.84
C TRP A 116 -3.89 6.35 6.84
N LEU A 117 -3.20 6.37 7.98
CA LEU A 117 -1.86 5.79 8.11
C LEU A 117 -1.89 4.29 7.84
N SER A 118 -2.90 3.60 8.39
CA SER A 118 -3.11 2.17 8.23
C SER A 118 -3.25 1.79 6.75
N MET A 119 -4.08 2.53 6.00
CA MET A 119 -4.29 2.28 4.56
C MET A 119 -3.04 2.59 3.74
N VAL A 120 -2.43 3.76 3.91
CA VAL A 120 -1.22 4.14 3.17
C VAL A 120 -0.09 3.13 3.38
N THR A 121 0.19 2.77 4.63
CA THR A 121 1.31 1.89 4.95
C THR A 121 1.06 0.46 4.50
N PHE A 122 -0.18 -0.02 4.56
CA PHE A 122 -0.57 -1.28 3.92
C PHE A 122 -0.29 -1.26 2.42
N PHE A 123 -0.70 -0.20 1.72
CA PHE A 123 -0.42 -0.06 0.28
C PHE A 123 1.08 -0.05 0.00
N LEU A 124 1.86 0.74 0.74
CA LEU A 124 3.31 0.82 0.60
C LEU A 124 3.99 -0.53 0.84
N GLY A 125 3.59 -1.25 1.89
CA GLY A 125 4.08 -2.60 2.17
C GLY A 125 3.74 -3.59 1.06
N TYR A 126 2.53 -3.51 0.53
CA TYR A 126 2.07 -4.36 -0.58
C TYR A 126 2.89 -4.11 -1.86
N ILE A 127 3.00 -2.85 -2.32
CA ILE A 127 3.72 -2.53 -3.56
C ILE A 127 5.22 -2.76 -3.44
N LEU A 128 5.80 -2.54 -2.25
CA LEU A 128 7.21 -2.84 -1.99
C LEU A 128 7.46 -4.34 -2.11
N THR A 129 6.57 -5.16 -1.55
CA THR A 129 6.65 -6.62 -1.69
C THR A 129 6.52 -7.06 -3.14
N ASN A 130 5.59 -6.45 -3.89
CA ASN A 130 5.42 -6.72 -5.32
C ASN A 130 6.70 -6.39 -6.12
N ALA A 131 7.32 -5.23 -5.86
CA ALA A 131 8.57 -4.81 -6.50
C ALA A 131 9.74 -5.74 -6.15
N LEU A 132 9.89 -6.11 -4.87
CA LEU A 132 10.94 -7.02 -4.40
C LEU A 132 10.81 -8.42 -5.02
N LYS A 133 9.59 -8.96 -5.05
CA LYS A 133 9.32 -10.27 -5.67
C LYS A 133 9.71 -10.25 -7.15
N LEU A 134 9.31 -9.20 -7.87
CA LEU A 134 9.65 -9.04 -9.30
C LEU A 134 11.16 -8.92 -9.54
N TYR A 135 11.86 -8.18 -8.69
CA TYR A 135 13.33 -8.04 -8.76
C TYR A 135 14.04 -9.38 -8.51
N SER A 136 13.56 -10.14 -7.51
CA SER A 136 14.13 -11.43 -7.11
C SER A 136 13.83 -12.59 -8.07
N MET A 137 12.85 -12.43 -8.95
CA MET A 137 12.46 -13.49 -9.88
C MET A 137 13.60 -13.78 -10.87
N THR A 138 14.13 -15.00 -10.83
CA THR A 138 15.10 -15.50 -11.79
C THR A 138 14.39 -16.05 -13.02
N THR A 139 15.00 -15.94 -14.20
CA THR A 139 14.56 -16.73 -15.36
C THR A 139 14.97 -18.19 -15.12
N ILE A 140 14.08 -19.12 -15.44
CA ILE A 140 14.43 -20.56 -15.40
C ILE A 140 15.32 -20.81 -16.63
N ASP A 141 16.62 -20.95 -16.41
CA ASP A 141 17.67 -21.08 -17.44
C ASP A 141 17.66 -22.42 -18.21
N GLY A 142 16.51 -23.08 -18.39
CA GLY A 142 16.50 -24.43 -18.97
C GLY A 142 15.26 -24.86 -19.74
N ALA A 143 14.22 -24.03 -19.84
CA ALA A 143 12.93 -24.57 -20.27
C ALA A 143 12.70 -24.53 -21.79
N ILE A 144 13.40 -23.69 -22.57
CA ILE A 144 13.52 -23.85 -24.02
C ILE A 144 14.88 -23.30 -24.48
N THR A 145 15.81 -24.17 -24.84
CA THR A 145 16.98 -23.82 -25.66
C THR A 145 16.50 -23.52 -27.09
N VAL A 146 15.73 -22.45 -27.27
CA VAL A 146 15.67 -21.81 -28.59
C VAL A 146 17.05 -21.21 -28.77
N LYS A 147 17.75 -21.59 -29.84
CA LYS A 147 19.02 -20.99 -30.27
C LYS A 147 18.82 -19.53 -30.71
N THR A 148 18.18 -18.72 -29.88
CA THR A 148 18.15 -17.27 -30.02
C THR A 148 19.39 -16.79 -29.29
N GLU A 149 20.27 -16.12 -30.02
CA GLU A 149 21.55 -15.59 -29.55
C GLU A 149 21.44 -15.02 -28.12
N GLY A 150 22.35 -15.46 -27.24
CA GLY A 150 22.25 -15.24 -25.79
C GLY A 150 22.21 -13.77 -25.33
N SER A 151 22.47 -12.82 -26.22
CA SER A 151 22.43 -11.37 -25.94
C SER A 151 21.01 -10.85 -25.68
N ASP A 152 20.00 -11.34 -26.39
CA ASP A 152 18.63 -10.79 -26.29
C ASP A 152 17.91 -11.19 -25.00
N VAL A 153 18.17 -12.41 -24.51
CA VAL A 153 17.60 -12.89 -23.25
C VAL A 153 18.22 -12.15 -22.08
N THR A 154 19.55 -11.97 -22.06
CA THR A 154 20.24 -11.20 -21.01
C THR A 154 19.77 -9.75 -20.97
N ASN A 155 19.56 -9.14 -22.14
CA ASN A 155 19.07 -7.76 -22.24
C ASN A 155 17.64 -7.62 -21.68
N LYS A 156 16.73 -8.56 -21.96
CA LYS A 156 15.36 -8.56 -21.41
C LYS A 156 15.34 -8.71 -19.89
N VAL A 157 16.17 -9.61 -19.34
CA VAL A 157 16.27 -9.80 -17.88
C VAL A 157 16.84 -8.57 -17.20
N SER A 158 17.89 -7.98 -17.77
CA SER A 158 18.49 -6.74 -17.27
C SER A 158 17.47 -5.59 -17.26
N ASN A 159 16.73 -5.40 -18.34
CA ASN A 159 15.70 -4.37 -18.44
C ASN A 159 14.61 -4.53 -17.37
N ARG A 160 14.13 -5.76 -17.13
CA ARG A 160 13.14 -6.04 -16.06
C ARG A 160 13.69 -5.68 -14.69
N LYS A 161 14.92 -6.09 -14.38
CA LYS A 161 15.55 -5.81 -13.08
C LYS A 161 15.76 -4.32 -12.87
N THR A 162 16.19 -3.60 -13.90
CA THR A 162 16.33 -2.14 -13.86
C THR A 162 14.99 -1.44 -13.62
N GLN A 163 13.93 -1.86 -14.31
CA GLN A 163 12.58 -1.30 -14.08
C GLN A 163 12.09 -1.57 -12.64
N ALA A 164 12.28 -2.79 -12.13
CA ALA A 164 11.93 -3.13 -10.76
C ALA A 164 12.74 -2.35 -9.72
N LEU A 165 14.03 -2.11 -9.97
CA LEU A 165 14.90 -1.32 -9.11
C LEU A 165 14.47 0.16 -9.06
N ILE A 166 14.17 0.76 -10.22
CA ILE A 166 13.66 2.14 -10.30
C ILE A 166 12.34 2.26 -9.54
N ALA A 167 11.44 1.29 -9.71
CA ALA A 167 10.18 1.25 -8.97
C ALA A 167 10.41 1.17 -7.45
N LEU A 168 11.32 0.31 -6.98
CA LEU A 168 11.64 0.16 -5.56
C LEU A 168 12.17 1.48 -4.96
N ILE A 169 13.11 2.14 -5.64
CA ILE A 169 13.64 3.43 -5.20
C ILE A 169 12.53 4.48 -5.15
N SER A 170 11.67 4.52 -6.16
CA SER A 170 10.55 5.47 -6.24
C SER A 170 9.54 5.26 -5.10
N ILE A 171 9.22 4.00 -4.80
CA ILE A 171 8.36 3.62 -3.67
C ILE A 171 8.99 4.05 -2.34
N ALA A 172 10.29 3.83 -2.16
CA ALA A 172 10.98 4.21 -0.93
C ALA A 172 10.98 5.73 -0.71
N VAL A 173 11.27 6.52 -1.75
CA VAL A 173 11.23 7.99 -1.67
C VAL A 173 9.81 8.47 -1.40
N PHE A 174 8.81 7.91 -2.08
CA PHE A 174 7.41 8.25 -1.85
C PHE A 174 6.96 7.89 -0.43
N ALA A 175 7.33 6.71 0.07
CA ALA A 175 7.06 6.29 1.44
C ALA A 175 7.64 7.28 2.46
N LEU A 176 8.91 7.68 2.31
CA LEU A 176 9.53 8.66 3.19
C LEU A 176 8.82 10.01 3.16
N ALA A 177 8.46 10.50 1.97
CA ALA A 177 7.74 11.77 1.82
C ALA A 177 6.36 11.73 2.50
N VAL A 178 5.61 10.64 2.31
CA VAL A 178 4.28 10.47 2.89
C VAL A 178 4.34 10.31 4.41
N MET A 179 5.34 9.61 4.93
CA MET A 179 5.57 9.45 6.37
C MET A 179 6.01 10.76 7.04
N ALA A 180 6.90 11.53 6.38
CA ALA A 180 7.30 12.86 6.84
C ALA A 180 6.12 13.84 6.87
N PHE A 181 5.29 13.83 5.82
CA PHE A 181 4.04 14.60 5.79
C PHE A 181 3.13 14.23 6.95
N ARG A 182 2.99 12.94 7.25
CA ARG A 182 2.12 12.49 8.34
C ARG A 182 2.61 12.97 9.71
N MET A 183 3.92 12.87 9.96
CA MET A 183 4.53 13.41 11.18
C MET A 183 4.33 14.92 11.31
N TYR A 184 4.38 15.67 10.19
CA TYR A 184 4.13 17.12 10.19
C TYR A 184 2.69 17.48 10.60
N THR A 185 1.69 16.68 10.19
CA THR A 185 0.28 16.96 10.52
C THR A 185 -0.11 16.72 11.99
N SER A 186 0.75 16.08 12.80
CA SER A 186 0.49 15.77 14.22
C SER A 186 -0.78 14.95 14.49
N CYS A 187 -1.33 14.30 13.46
CA CYS A 187 -2.50 13.42 13.57
C CYS A 187 -2.21 12.11 14.29
N ASP A 188 -0.96 11.66 14.24
CA ASP A 188 -0.48 10.43 14.86
C ASP A 188 0.82 10.75 15.60
N SER A 189 1.02 10.14 16.76
CA SER A 189 2.28 10.27 17.50
C SER A 189 3.44 9.63 16.71
N GLY A 190 4.68 10.04 16.94
CA GLY A 190 5.83 9.44 16.27
C GLY A 190 5.93 7.91 16.49
N LEU A 191 5.57 7.42 17.68
CA LEU A 191 5.53 5.99 17.96
C LEU A 191 4.38 5.29 17.22
N SER A 192 3.19 5.90 17.19
CA SER A 192 2.04 5.42 16.41
C SER A 192 2.39 5.33 14.92
N VAL A 193 3.09 6.32 14.37
CA VAL A 193 3.58 6.33 13.00
C VAL A 193 4.53 5.16 12.75
N LEU A 194 5.53 4.95 13.60
CA LEU A 194 6.51 3.88 13.44
C LEU A 194 5.90 2.47 13.59
N LEU A 195 5.16 2.23 14.69
CA LEU A 195 4.53 0.94 14.95
C LEU A 195 3.39 0.64 13.99
N GLY A 196 2.57 1.65 13.68
CA GLY A 196 1.49 1.55 12.70
C GLY A 196 2.02 1.23 11.31
N ALA A 197 3.07 1.92 10.86
CA ALA A 197 3.69 1.60 9.58
C ALA A 197 4.32 0.21 9.53
N GLY A 198 4.98 -0.22 10.61
CA GLY A 198 5.48 -1.58 10.74
C GLY A 198 4.36 -2.61 10.67
N ALA A 199 3.30 -2.44 11.46
CA ALA A 199 2.18 -3.38 11.55
C ALA A 199 1.38 -3.47 10.24
N PHE A 200 0.97 -2.34 9.67
CA PHE A 200 0.17 -2.35 8.45
C PHE A 200 1.01 -2.58 7.20
N GLY A 201 2.27 -2.14 7.16
CA GLY A 201 3.21 -2.50 6.10
C GLY A 201 3.47 -4.01 6.04
N THR A 202 3.67 -4.66 7.20
CA THR A 202 3.77 -6.13 7.26
C THR A 202 2.45 -6.82 6.92
N ALA A 203 1.30 -6.26 7.31
CA ALA A 203 0.00 -6.76 6.87
C ALA A 203 -0.13 -6.71 5.33
N GLY A 204 0.35 -5.64 4.68
CA GLY A 204 0.42 -5.54 3.22
C GLY A 204 1.30 -6.62 2.59
N TYR A 205 2.46 -6.90 3.19
CA TYR A 205 3.32 -8.02 2.81
C TYR A 205 2.61 -9.38 2.91
N TYR A 206 1.96 -9.66 4.04
CA TYR A 206 1.25 -10.94 4.23
C TYR A 206 0.03 -11.07 3.33
N TRP A 207 -0.68 -9.98 3.04
CA TRP A 207 -1.76 -9.96 2.07
C TRP A 207 -1.25 -10.32 0.67
N TYR A 208 -0.11 -9.75 0.26
CA TYR A 208 0.56 -10.11 -0.98
C TYR A 208 0.91 -11.60 -1.01
N GLN A 209 1.53 -12.13 0.05
CA GLN A 209 1.90 -13.55 0.12
C GLN A 209 0.67 -14.45 0.02
N LEU A 210 -0.42 -14.13 0.73
CA LEU A 210 -1.67 -14.89 0.67
C LEU A 210 -2.23 -14.94 -0.76
N LEU A 211 -2.26 -13.81 -1.46
CA LEU A 211 -2.72 -13.77 -2.85
C LEU A 211 -1.77 -14.51 -3.80
N SER A 212 -0.47 -14.46 -3.55
CA SER A 212 0.53 -15.15 -4.36
C SER A 212 0.41 -16.68 -4.27
N LEU A 213 0.05 -17.19 -3.08
CA LEU A 213 -0.15 -18.62 -2.83
C LEU A 213 -1.39 -19.15 -3.54
N VAL A 214 -2.48 -18.40 -3.53
CA VAL A 214 -3.75 -18.81 -4.18
C VAL A 214 -3.67 -18.64 -5.71
N GLY A 215 -2.96 -17.61 -6.18
CA GLY A 215 -2.99 -17.16 -7.57
C GLY A 215 -1.74 -17.42 -8.41
N GLN A 216 -0.79 -18.23 -7.93
CA GLN A 216 0.50 -18.47 -8.60
C GLN A 216 1.20 -17.15 -8.98
N ASP A 217 1.37 -16.25 -8.01
CA ASP A 217 1.93 -14.89 -8.15
C ASP A 217 1.11 -13.90 -9.02
N ARG A 218 0.16 -14.36 -9.86
CA ARG A 218 -0.62 -13.52 -10.78
C ARG A 218 -1.67 -12.66 -10.09
N LEU A 219 -2.36 -13.22 -9.10
CA LEU A 219 -3.36 -12.48 -8.31
C LEU A 219 -2.75 -11.46 -7.36
N SER A 220 -1.45 -11.55 -7.10
CA SER A 220 -0.74 -10.60 -6.23
C SER A 220 -0.05 -9.47 -7.01
N ASP A 221 0.15 -9.62 -8.33
CA ASP A 221 0.98 -8.71 -9.12
C ASP A 221 0.23 -7.46 -9.60
N LEU A 222 0.49 -6.33 -8.93
CA LEU A 222 -0.14 -5.05 -9.23
C LEU A 222 0.48 -4.36 -10.46
N PHE A 223 1.77 -4.58 -10.72
CA PHE A 223 2.44 -4.04 -11.90
C PHE A 223 2.05 -4.75 -13.20
N GLY A 224 1.42 -5.92 -13.11
CA GLY A 224 1.00 -6.72 -14.26
C GLY A 224 2.16 -7.26 -15.11
N ILE A 225 3.37 -7.27 -14.57
CA ILE A 225 4.58 -7.77 -15.25
C ILE A 225 4.60 -9.30 -15.21
N ALA A 226 4.22 -9.92 -14.10
CA ALA A 226 4.09 -11.38 -13.96
C ALA A 226 3.01 -11.94 -14.89
N ASN A 227 1.94 -11.20 -15.14
CA ASN A 227 0.91 -11.58 -16.11
C ASN A 227 1.40 -11.62 -17.56
N ARG A 228 2.52 -10.94 -17.86
CA ARG A 228 3.19 -10.99 -19.17
C ARG A 228 4.24 -12.09 -19.26
N LEU A 229 4.57 -12.74 -18.14
CA LEU A 229 5.48 -13.88 -18.13
C LEU A 229 4.69 -15.16 -18.41
N LEU A 230 5.25 -16.00 -19.29
CA LEU A 230 4.69 -17.32 -19.57
C LEU A 230 4.65 -18.13 -18.26
N PRO A 231 3.53 -18.79 -17.94
CA PRO A 231 3.49 -19.65 -16.77
C PRO A 231 4.47 -20.81 -16.97
N PRO A 232 5.11 -21.33 -15.91
CA PRO A 232 6.03 -22.48 -16.02
C PRO A 232 5.39 -23.69 -16.73
N SER A 233 4.06 -23.86 -16.59
CA SER A 233 3.28 -24.90 -17.27
C SER A 233 3.17 -24.73 -18.80
N ALA A 234 3.33 -23.51 -19.32
CA ALA A 234 3.39 -23.26 -20.77
C ALA A 234 4.76 -23.61 -21.38
N ILE A 235 5.75 -23.91 -20.51
CA ILE A 235 7.10 -24.30 -20.93
C ILE A 235 7.33 -25.81 -20.78
N GLU A 236 6.44 -26.53 -20.09
CA GLU A 236 6.36 -27.97 -20.29
C GLU A 236 5.92 -28.22 -21.73
N ASN A 237 6.79 -28.85 -22.54
CA ASN A 237 6.52 -29.35 -23.89
C ASN A 237 5.44 -30.46 -23.87
N LYS A 238 4.24 -30.15 -23.37
CA LYS A 238 3.05 -30.96 -23.56
C LYS A 238 2.41 -30.49 -24.86
N PRO A 239 2.12 -31.41 -25.81
CA PRO A 239 1.50 -31.02 -27.08
C PRO A 239 0.17 -30.34 -26.80
N ILE A 240 0.08 -29.06 -27.11
CA ILE A 240 -1.18 -28.31 -27.09
C ILE A 240 -1.93 -28.75 -28.34
N ALA A 241 -2.83 -29.72 -28.18
CA ALA A 241 -3.74 -30.10 -29.25
C ALA A 241 -4.78 -28.98 -29.41
N CYS A 242 -4.69 -28.21 -30.49
CA CYS A 242 -5.80 -27.39 -30.95
C CYS A 242 -6.93 -28.34 -31.38
N VAL A 243 -7.90 -28.57 -30.50
CA VAL A 243 -9.07 -29.38 -30.84
C VAL A 243 -10.02 -28.48 -31.65
N PRO A 244 -10.38 -28.83 -32.90
CA PRO A 244 -11.37 -28.08 -33.65
C PRO A 244 -12.69 -28.13 -32.89
N ILE A 245 -13.29 -26.96 -32.65
CA ILE A 245 -14.65 -26.86 -32.12
C ILE A 245 -15.58 -27.32 -33.26
N PRO A 246 -16.38 -28.39 -33.10
CA PRO A 246 -17.35 -28.76 -34.12
C PRO A 246 -18.39 -27.64 -34.22
N ASN A 247 -18.58 -27.15 -35.45
CA ASN A 247 -19.64 -26.22 -35.82
C ASN A 247 -21.03 -26.82 -35.55
#